data_AF-A0A2M8ECQ3-F1
#
_entry.id   AF-A0A2M8ECQ3-F1
#
_cell.length_a   1.000
_cell.length_b   1.000
_cell.length_c   1.000
_cell.angle_alpha   90.00
_cell.angle_beta   90.00
_cell.angle_gamma   90.00
#
_symmetry.space_group_name_H-M   'P 1'
#
loop_
_entity.id
_entity.type
_entity.pdbx_description
1 polymer ?
#
loop_
_entity_poly.entity_id
_entity_poly.type
_entity_poly.pdbx_seq_one_letter_code
_entity_poly.pdbx_strand_id
1 'polypeptide(L)'
;MNREDWNWRALHLRVARKALQQWTQPGGAQAFVLDDTIKIRSGKKMPGVSSHFNHTTGRHVMGQQVLTLGLSWAQGFVPVDSEL
;
A
#
# COMPACT_ATOMS: atom_id res chain seq x y z
N MET A 1 10.54 1.47 -17.10
CA MET A 1 10.27 2.38 -15.97
C MET A 1 10.84 1.74 -14.71
N ASN A 2 12.16 1.84 -14.49
CA ASN A 2 12.87 1.30 -13.32
C ASN A 2 13.85 2.38 -12.83
N ARG A 3 13.32 3.43 -12.18
CA ARG A 3 14.13 4.48 -11.54
C ARG A 3 14.22 4.14 -10.05
N GLU A 4 15.08 3.20 -9.70
CA GLU A 4 15.34 2.83 -8.30
C GLU A 4 16.06 3.95 -7.53
N ASP A 5 16.68 4.88 -8.26
CA ASP A 5 17.30 6.10 -7.73
C ASP A 5 16.28 7.13 -7.19
N TRP A 6 14.99 6.92 -7.45
CA TRP A 6 13.95 7.81 -6.96
C TRP A 6 13.46 7.41 -5.58
N ASN A 7 13.32 8.40 -4.70
CA ASN A 7 12.67 8.19 -3.42
C ASN A 7 11.14 8.14 -3.59
N TRP A 8 10.65 6.95 -3.97
CA TRP A 8 9.23 6.68 -4.19
C TRP A 8 8.39 6.90 -2.94
N ARG A 9 8.92 6.55 -1.76
CA ARG A 9 8.25 6.77 -0.48
C ARG A 9 8.03 8.26 -0.20
N ALA A 10 9.03 9.10 -0.47
CA ALA A 10 8.89 10.55 -0.35
C ALA A 10 7.92 11.16 -1.39
N LEU A 11 7.83 10.57 -2.59
CA LEU A 11 6.80 10.98 -3.56
C LEU A 11 5.40 10.64 -3.04
N HIS A 12 5.18 9.40 -2.58
CA HIS A 12 3.90 8.97 -1.98
C HIS A 12 3.47 9.88 -0.84
N LEU A 13 4.39 10.16 0.11
CA LEU A 13 4.08 11.03 1.25
C LEU A 13 3.67 12.45 0.82
N ARG A 14 4.30 13.01 -0.22
CA ARG A 14 3.92 14.32 -0.77
C ARG A 14 2.54 14.31 -1.39
N VAL A 15 2.19 13.25 -2.13
CA VAL A 15 0.85 13.08 -2.70
C VAL A 15 -0.19 12.93 -1.60
N ALA A 16 0.06 12.08 -0.60
CA ALA A 16 -0.83 11.89 0.55
C ALA A 16 -1.08 13.20 1.31
N ARG A 17 -0.02 13.97 1.59
CA ARG A 17 -0.14 15.30 2.22
C ARG A 17 -1.01 16.24 1.42
N LYS A 18 -0.82 16.30 0.09
CA LYS A 18 -1.62 17.18 -0.77
C LYS A 18 -3.11 16.76 -0.77
N ALA A 19 -3.40 15.46 -0.80
CA ALA A 19 -4.76 14.95 -0.70
C ALA A 19 -5.42 15.35 0.64
N LEU A 20 -4.69 15.17 1.75
CA LEU A 20 -5.16 15.53 3.09
C LEU A 20 -5.31 17.06 3.29
N GLN A 21 -4.52 17.88 2.61
CA GLN A 21 -4.67 19.34 2.65
C GLN A 21 -5.89 19.85 1.88
N GLN A 22 -6.28 19.16 0.81
CA GLN A 22 -7.51 19.46 0.05
C GLN A 22 -8.76 18.98 0.79
N TRP A 23 -8.58 18.09 1.76
CA TRP A 23 -9.65 17.61 2.61
C TRP A 23 -10.09 18.69 3.60
N THR A 24 -11.27 19.25 3.37
CA THR A 24 -11.83 20.29 4.22
C THR A 24 -12.74 19.63 5.26
N GLN A 25 -12.26 19.58 6.51
CA GLN A 25 -12.95 19.12 7.73
C GLN A 25 -13.60 17.72 7.66
N PRO A 26 -12.99 16.72 8.30
CA PRO A 26 -13.63 15.43 8.51
C PRO A 26 -14.72 15.61 9.56
N GLY A 27 -15.98 15.58 9.15
CA GLY A 27 -17.02 15.23 10.10
C GLY A 27 -16.86 13.76 10.51
N GLY A 28 -16.86 13.47 11.81
CA GLY A 28 -16.95 12.09 12.32
C GLY A 28 -15.63 11.39 12.66
N ALA A 29 -15.74 10.09 12.94
CA ALA A 29 -14.64 9.27 13.43
C ALA A 29 -13.57 9.04 12.35
N GLN A 30 -12.31 9.07 12.80
CA GLN A 30 -11.14 8.79 11.97
C GLN A 30 -10.30 7.71 12.64
N ALA A 31 -9.62 6.90 11.84
CA ALA A 31 -8.70 5.90 12.34
C ALA A 31 -7.51 5.73 11.40
N PHE A 32 -6.36 5.44 11.98
CA PHE A 32 -5.27 4.84 11.24
C PHE A 32 -5.57 3.36 11.05
N VAL A 33 -5.44 2.89 9.82
CA VAL A 33 -5.62 1.49 9.44
C VAL A 33 -4.29 0.97 8.91
N LEU A 34 -3.87 -0.17 9.45
CA LEU A 34 -2.78 -0.97 8.92
C LEU A 34 -3.38 -2.19 8.26
N ASP A 35 -3.05 -2.39 6.99
CA ASP A 35 -3.49 -3.54 6.20
C ASP A 35 -2.31 -4.03 5.35
N ASP A 36 -2.15 -5.34 5.28
CA ASP A 36 -1.16 -5.97 4.40
C ASP A 36 -1.83 -6.61 3.18
N THR A 37 -1.20 -6.44 2.03
CA THR A 37 -1.68 -7.03 0.78
C THR A 37 -0.55 -7.76 0.08
N ILE A 38 -0.85 -8.96 -0.42
CA ILE A 38 0.09 -9.72 -1.25
C ILE A 38 -0.09 -9.28 -2.71
N LYS A 39 0.89 -8.55 -3.25
CA LYS A 39 1.00 -8.31 -4.69
C LYS A 39 1.60 -9.54 -5.36
N ILE A 40 0.74 -10.35 -5.98
CA ILE A 40 1.16 -11.50 -6.80
C ILE A 40 2.04 -11.00 -7.95
N ARG A 41 3.18 -11.66 -8.15
CA ARG A 41 4.10 -11.39 -9.25
C ARG A 41 4.34 -12.68 -10.04
N SER A 42 4.63 -12.55 -11.33
CA SER A 42 5.08 -13.65 -12.18
C SER A 42 6.22 -13.19 -13.10
N GLY A 43 7.19 -14.06 -13.36
CA GLY A 43 8.35 -13.73 -14.19
C GLY A 43 9.57 -14.59 -13.91
N LYS A 44 10.59 -14.53 -14.79
CA LYS A 44 11.81 -15.36 -14.69
C LYS A 44 12.75 -14.94 -13.55
N LYS A 45 12.81 -13.65 -13.22
CA LYS A 45 13.56 -13.11 -12.08
C LYS A 45 12.63 -12.21 -11.28
N MET A 46 12.38 -12.59 -10.03
CA MET A 46 11.51 -11.84 -9.13
C MET A 46 12.23 -11.66 -7.80
N PRO A 47 12.99 -10.57 -7.62
CA PRO A 47 13.61 -10.28 -6.34
C PRO A 47 12.55 -9.87 -5.32
N GLY A 48 12.75 -10.25 -4.06
CA GLY A 48 11.89 -9.84 -2.96
C GLY A 48 10.46 -10.38 -3.01
N VAL A 49 10.26 -11.57 -3.58
CA VAL A 49 8.98 -12.31 -3.48
C VAL A 49 9.12 -13.51 -2.55
N SER A 50 8.04 -13.80 -1.85
CA SER A 50 7.89 -14.97 -0.99
C SER A 50 6.74 -15.84 -1.49
N SER A 51 6.71 -17.11 -1.07
CA SER A 51 5.57 -18.00 -1.31
C SER A 51 4.52 -17.76 -0.24
N HIS A 52 3.28 -17.48 -0.65
CA HIS A 52 2.14 -17.27 0.24
C HIS A 52 1.05 -18.27 -0.10
N PHE A 53 0.42 -18.88 0.92
CA PHE A 53 -0.74 -19.74 0.69
C PHE A 53 -2.00 -18.89 0.54
N ASN A 54 -2.63 -18.95 -0.63
CA ASN A 54 -3.87 -18.25 -0.90
C ASN A 54 -5.05 -19.19 -0.55
N HIS A 55 -5.71 -18.92 0.58
CA HIS A 55 -6.84 -19.72 1.06
C HIS A 55 -8.08 -19.63 0.16
N THR A 56 -8.26 -18.54 -0.61
CA THR A 56 -9.38 -18.38 -1.56
C THR A 56 -9.28 -19.34 -2.74
N THR A 57 -8.05 -19.62 -3.20
CA THR A 57 -7.80 -20.49 -4.36
C THR A 57 -7.23 -21.86 -3.99
N GLY A 58 -6.84 -22.06 -2.72
CA GLY A 58 -6.20 -23.27 -2.22
C GLY A 58 -4.80 -23.52 -2.80
N ARG A 59 -4.09 -22.46 -3.26
CA ARG A 59 -2.81 -22.58 -3.96
C ARG A 59 -1.76 -21.66 -3.37
N HIS A 60 -0.49 -22.05 -3.50
CA HIS A 60 0.62 -21.15 -3.25
C HIS A 60 0.78 -20.15 -4.40
N VAL A 61 0.98 -18.88 -4.06
CA VAL A 61 1.27 -17.80 -4.99
C VAL A 61 2.58 -17.12 -4.59
N MET A 62 3.38 -16.72 -5.57
CA MET A 62 4.57 -15.91 -5.33
C MET A 62 4.18 -14.44 -5.35
N GLY A 63 4.52 -13.69 -4.30
CA GLY A 63 4.14 -12.29 -4.20
C GLY A 63 5.03 -11.50 -3.25
N GLN A 64 4.86 -10.17 -3.30
CA GLN A 64 5.45 -9.24 -2.34
C GLN A 64 4.36 -8.84 -1.36
N GLN A 65 4.65 -8.94 -0.07
CA GLN A 65 3.75 -8.42 0.95
C GLN A 65 3.98 -6.92 1.07
N VAL A 66 2.92 -6.14 0.99
CA VAL A 66 2.98 -4.68 1.13
C VAL A 66 2.17 -4.29 2.34
N LEU A 67 2.81 -3.75 3.36
CA LEU A 67 2.12 -3.17 4.51
C LEU A 67 1.77 -1.72 4.19
N THR A 68 0.50 -1.36 4.30
CA THR A 68 0.01 -0.01 4.03
C THR A 68 -0.53 0.61 5.31
N LEU A 69 -0.04 1.81 5.64
CA LEU A 69 -0.65 2.68 6.64
C LEU A 69 -1.53 3.69 5.92
N GLY A 70 -2.80 3.80 6.31
CA GLY A 70 -3.65 4.87 5.81
C GLY A 70 -4.54 5.49 6.86
N LEU A 71 -4.99 6.71 6.57
CA LEU A 71 -5.98 7.42 7.37
C LEU A 71 -7.35 7.18 6.75
N SER A 72 -8.26 6.60 7.52
CA SER A 72 -9.62 6.26 7.12
C SER A 72 -10.63 7.13 7.86
N TRP A 73 -11.73 7.44 7.19
CA TRP A 73 -12.90 8.12 7.74
C TRP A 73 -14.15 7.68 6.98
N ALA A 74 -15.32 8.19 7.38
CA ALA A 74 -16.61 7.71 6.89
C ALA A 74 -16.80 7.80 5.35
N GLN A 75 -16.10 8.69 4.65
CA GLN A 75 -16.27 8.92 3.21
C GLN A 75 -15.02 8.63 2.39
N GLY A 76 -13.94 8.13 3.00
CA GLY A 76 -12.71 7.96 2.26
C GLY A 76 -11.55 7.39 3.05
N PHE A 77 -10.46 7.22 2.30
CA PHE A 77 -9.21 6.66 2.77
C PHE A 77 -8.06 7.30 2.00
N VAL A 78 -6.99 7.66 2.70
CA VAL A 78 -5.73 8.11 2.09
C VAL A 78 -4.61 7.21 2.58
N PRO A 79 -3.89 6.50 1.67
CA PRO A 79 -2.66 5.81 2.03
C PRO A 79 -1.59 6.87 2.36
N VAL A 80 -1.06 6.80 3.56
CA VAL A 80 -0.06 7.74 4.09
C VAL A 80 1.34 7.19 3.86
N ASP A 81 1.51 5.88 4.00
CA ASP A 81 2.80 5.22 3.85
C ASP A 81 2.65 3.76 3.41
N SER A 82 3.73 3.19 2.87
CA SER A 82 3.78 1.76 2.53
C SER A 82 5.20 1.21 2.62
N GLU A 83 5.31 -0.02 3.10
CA GLU A 83 6.58 -0.76 3.18
C GLU A 83 6.45 -2.11 2.44
N LEU A 84 7.54 -2.53 1.80
CA LEU A 84 7.66 -3.80 1.05
C LEU A 84 8.30 -4.90 1.90
#